data_AF-A0A7C6N149-F1
#
_entry.id   AF-A0A7C6N149-F1
#
_cell.length_a   1.000
_cell.length_b   1.000
_cell.length_c   1.000
_cell.angle_alpha   90.00
_cell.angle_beta   90.00
_cell.angle_gamma   90.00
#
_symmetry.space_group_name_H-M   'P 1'
#
loop_
_entity.id
_entity.type
_entity.pdbx_description
1 polymer ?
#
loop_
_entity_poly.entity_id
_entity_poly.type
_entity_poly.pdbx_seq_one_letter_code
_entity_poly.pdbx_strand_id
1 'polypeptide(L)'
;MMKKYFLYLILPLLVLIIISTKDVKKIELTIPTSITDLGYSNDDIERLVYYYTTDVLDIIEEYQIPSYFTKACLKYKNCHGMSLGKYYEKARGSTHNLLYTINTINRPNLLEVKNTKSKAILPDTKLILVNKNYYLERDFTPKNLTKISVIPHIIRPNEEMLADLEAFKHYLNLYQKAKDRGLSLVVYSAYRTYEKQEILYYSINNQDDNYVARPGFSEHHTGLAFDISTLEVGLTERFEMTPEFTFLKNNAHTEGFILRYPKGKEGITGYFYEPWHFRYVGKKAAFTIYYEGLTLEEYLARYIEIPPID
;
A
#
# COMPACT_ATOMS: atom_id res chain seq x y z
N MET A 1 8.57 -7.23 -66.05
CA MET A 1 8.10 -6.10 -65.21
C MET A 1 7.91 -6.62 -63.79
N MET A 2 8.92 -6.49 -62.93
CA MET A 2 8.86 -6.93 -61.54
C MET A 2 9.14 -5.71 -60.65
N LYS A 3 8.16 -5.36 -59.82
CA LYS A 3 8.24 -4.26 -58.85
C LYS A 3 9.21 -4.63 -57.73
N LYS A 4 10.18 -3.76 -57.49
CA LYS A 4 11.05 -3.74 -56.30
C LYS A 4 10.23 -3.31 -55.08
N TYR A 5 10.25 -4.11 -54.01
CA TYR A 5 10.00 -3.65 -52.66
C TYR A 5 11.33 -3.72 -51.90
N PHE A 6 11.83 -2.58 -51.46
CA PHE A 6 12.97 -2.47 -50.55
C PHE A 6 12.45 -2.73 -49.13
N LEU A 7 12.90 -3.82 -48.52
CA LEU A 7 12.69 -4.12 -47.11
C LEU A 7 13.99 -3.73 -46.39
N TYR A 8 14.01 -2.60 -45.68
CA TYR A 8 15.09 -2.28 -44.75
C TYR A 8 14.84 -3.09 -43.47
N LEU A 9 15.55 -4.22 -43.33
CA LEU A 9 15.76 -4.87 -42.03
C LEU A 9 16.84 -4.07 -41.29
N ILE A 10 16.47 -3.31 -40.27
CA ILE A 10 17.42 -2.86 -39.25
C ILE A 10 17.64 -4.08 -38.35
N LEU A 11 18.81 -4.71 -38.48
CA LEU A 11 19.25 -5.81 -37.62
C LEU A 11 19.66 -5.23 -36.26
N PRO A 12 19.08 -5.63 -35.12
CA PRO A 12 19.76 -5.43 -33.85
C PRO A 12 20.88 -6.48 -33.78
N LEU A 13 22.13 -6.01 -33.69
CA LEU A 13 23.32 -6.84 -33.66
C LEU A 13 23.39 -7.56 -32.31
N LEU A 14 22.97 -8.83 -32.30
CA LEU A 14 23.06 -9.75 -31.17
C LEU A 14 24.41 -10.46 -31.16
N VAL A 15 25.20 -10.36 -30.08
CA VAL A 15 26.20 -11.37 -29.72
C VAL A 15 26.27 -11.52 -28.20
N LEU A 16 25.75 -12.64 -27.71
CA LEU A 16 25.90 -13.11 -26.33
C LEU A 16 26.54 -14.51 -26.39
N ILE A 17 27.81 -14.61 -25.98
CA ILE A 17 28.46 -15.92 -25.71
C ILE A 17 29.31 -15.76 -24.45
N ILE A 18 29.01 -16.58 -23.44
CA ILE A 18 29.87 -16.81 -22.27
C ILE A 18 30.24 -18.30 -22.27
N ILE A 19 31.54 -18.58 -22.15
CA ILE A 19 32.20 -19.49 -21.16
C ILE A 19 33.68 -19.66 -21.58
N SER A 20 34.61 -19.25 -20.70
CA SER A 20 35.70 -20.11 -20.16
C SER A 20 36.73 -19.28 -19.39
N THR A 21 37.19 -19.84 -18.29
CA THR A 21 38.06 -19.28 -17.24
C THR A 21 39.43 -18.80 -17.74
N LYS A 22 39.60 -17.48 -17.90
CA LYS A 22 40.79 -16.67 -17.48
C LYS A 22 40.92 -15.31 -18.19
N ASP A 23 40.15 -15.04 -19.23
CA ASP A 23 40.16 -13.74 -19.91
C ASP A 23 38.75 -13.16 -19.96
N VAL A 24 38.46 -12.18 -19.08
CA VAL A 24 37.27 -11.35 -19.23
C VAL A 24 37.52 -10.47 -20.45
N LYS A 25 37.10 -10.92 -21.63
CA LYS A 25 37.00 -10.08 -22.82
C LYS A 25 36.07 -8.92 -22.46
N LYS A 26 36.63 -7.74 -22.23
CA LYS A 26 35.86 -6.50 -22.07
C LYS A 26 35.10 -6.32 -23.39
N ILE A 27 33.81 -6.58 -23.38
CA ILE A 27 32.94 -6.30 -24.53
C ILE A 27 32.96 -4.77 -24.65
N GLU A 28 33.56 -4.24 -25.71
CA GLU A 28 33.46 -2.83 -26.02
C GLU A 28 32.02 -2.56 -26.46
N LEU A 29 31.21 -2.06 -25.51
CA LEU A 29 29.89 -1.56 -25.81
C LEU A 29 30.05 -0.30 -26.66
N THR A 30 29.51 -0.28 -27.87
CA THR A 30 29.41 0.97 -28.64
C THR A 30 28.37 1.84 -27.97
N ILE A 31 28.81 2.86 -27.24
CA ILE A 31 27.94 3.77 -26.51
C ILE A 31 27.29 4.75 -27.51
N PRO A 32 25.95 4.82 -27.59
CA PRO A 32 25.29 5.81 -28.42
C PRO A 32 25.59 7.22 -27.89
N THR A 33 26.01 8.14 -28.76
CA THR A 33 26.28 9.54 -28.39
C THR A 33 25.03 10.24 -27.84
N SER A 34 23.85 9.83 -28.30
CA SER A 34 22.56 10.28 -27.80
C SER A 34 22.38 10.04 -26.30
N ILE A 35 22.88 8.92 -25.77
CA ILE A 35 22.82 8.61 -24.33
C ILE A 35 23.78 9.49 -23.54
N THR A 36 24.97 9.79 -24.07
CA THR A 36 25.91 10.71 -23.41
C THR A 36 25.37 12.14 -23.35
N ASP A 37 24.62 12.58 -24.37
CA ASP A 37 23.96 13.90 -24.40
C ASP A 37 22.87 14.04 -23.32
N LEU A 38 22.27 12.93 -22.88
CA LEU A 38 21.34 12.88 -21.74
C LEU A 38 22.06 12.90 -20.38
N GLY A 39 23.39 13.04 -20.37
CA GLY A 39 24.23 13.22 -19.19
C GLY A 39 24.67 11.92 -18.50
N TYR A 40 24.62 10.78 -19.19
CA TYR A 40 25.13 9.51 -18.67
C TYR A 40 26.64 9.41 -18.91
N SER A 41 27.38 9.03 -17.87
CA SER A 41 28.80 8.65 -18.02
C SER A 41 28.92 7.21 -18.51
N ASN A 42 30.10 6.82 -19.02
CA ASN A 42 30.36 5.43 -19.42
C ASN A 42 30.12 4.45 -18.26
N ASP A 43 30.51 4.82 -17.03
CA ASP A 43 30.27 4.03 -15.83
C ASP A 43 28.76 3.86 -15.52
N ASP A 44 27.95 4.90 -15.76
CA ASP A 44 26.49 4.80 -15.60
C ASP A 44 25.92 3.77 -16.59
N ILE A 45 26.38 3.82 -17.83
CA ILE A 45 25.92 2.95 -18.93
C ILE A 45 26.35 1.49 -18.68
N GLU A 46 27.61 1.26 -18.34
CA GLU A 46 28.11 -0.08 -18.01
C GLU A 46 27.31 -0.71 -16.86
N ARG A 47 27.00 0.06 -15.81
CA ARG A 47 26.17 -0.42 -14.69
C ARG A 47 24.74 -0.71 -15.11
N LEU A 48 24.11 0.18 -15.88
CA LEU A 48 22.75 -0.02 -16.35
C LEU A 48 22.64 -1.28 -17.21
N VAL A 49 23.56 -1.47 -18.15
CA VAL A 49 23.61 -2.65 -19.01
C VAL A 49 23.87 -3.92 -18.21
N TYR A 50 24.75 -3.86 -17.21
CA TYR A 50 25.01 -4.98 -16.33
C TYR A 50 23.75 -5.47 -15.58
N TYR A 51 22.91 -4.55 -15.11
CA TYR A 51 21.71 -4.91 -14.33
C TYR A 51 20.45 -5.16 -15.19
N TYR A 52 20.34 -4.53 -16.36
CA TYR A 52 19.08 -4.48 -17.13
C TYR A 52 19.21 -4.82 -18.62
N THR A 53 20.38 -5.29 -19.07
CA THR A 53 20.73 -5.47 -20.50
C THR A 53 20.78 -4.13 -21.26
N THR A 54 21.07 -4.20 -22.57
CA THR A 54 21.05 -3.01 -23.45
C THR A 54 19.66 -2.42 -23.64
N ASP A 55 18.59 -3.18 -23.38
CA ASP A 55 17.21 -2.73 -23.60
C ASP A 55 16.84 -1.50 -22.75
N VAL A 56 17.50 -1.31 -21.60
CA VAL A 56 17.32 -0.10 -20.78
C VAL A 56 17.82 1.16 -21.48
N LEU A 57 18.83 1.05 -22.35
CA LEU A 57 19.35 2.19 -23.11
C LEU A 57 18.34 2.63 -24.17
N ASP A 58 17.68 1.68 -24.83
CA ASP A 58 16.60 1.98 -25.79
C ASP A 58 15.46 2.73 -25.12
N ILE A 59 15.08 2.34 -23.89
CA ILE A 59 14.07 3.07 -23.09
C ILE A 59 14.55 4.48 -22.74
N ILE A 60 15.81 4.63 -22.33
CA ILE A 60 16.36 5.96 -21.99
C ILE A 60 16.35 6.87 -23.22
N GLU A 61 16.72 6.35 -24.39
CA GLU A 61 16.73 7.10 -25.64
C GLU A 61 15.30 7.42 -26.12
N GLU A 62 14.39 6.45 -26.15
CA GLU A 62 13.01 6.65 -26.59
C GLU A 62 12.30 7.76 -25.79
N TYR A 63 12.44 7.73 -24.47
CA TYR A 63 11.77 8.65 -23.56
C TYR A 63 12.60 9.91 -23.24
N GLN A 64 13.81 10.02 -23.80
CA GLN A 64 14.76 11.12 -23.55
C GLN A 64 14.98 11.36 -22.05
N ILE A 65 15.28 10.27 -21.31
CA ILE A 65 15.33 10.28 -19.84
C ILE A 65 16.69 10.82 -19.36
N PRO A 66 16.76 11.99 -18.70
CA PRO A 66 18.01 12.54 -18.23
C PRO A 66 18.66 11.68 -17.14
N SER A 67 19.99 11.62 -17.10
CA SER A 67 20.71 10.76 -16.14
C SER A 67 20.40 11.06 -14.68
N TYR A 68 20.14 12.32 -14.33
CA TYR A 68 19.77 12.69 -12.96
C TYR A 68 18.46 12.01 -12.51
N PHE A 69 17.52 11.78 -13.43
CA PHE A 69 16.26 11.11 -13.11
C PHE A 69 16.50 9.64 -12.83
N THR A 70 17.22 8.95 -13.71
CA THR A 70 17.59 7.53 -13.52
C THR A 70 18.37 7.33 -12.22
N LYS A 71 19.33 8.20 -11.93
CA LYS A 71 20.07 8.21 -10.65
C LYS A 71 19.18 8.45 -9.45
N ALA A 72 18.18 9.32 -9.55
CA ALA A 72 17.21 9.55 -8.46
C ALA A 72 16.28 8.34 -8.28
N CYS A 73 15.82 7.71 -9.35
CA CYS A 73 14.93 6.55 -9.31
C CYS A 73 15.62 5.34 -8.69
N LEU A 74 16.82 5.01 -9.15
CA LEU A 74 17.58 3.84 -8.69
C LEU A 74 18.07 3.93 -7.23
N LYS A 75 17.82 5.05 -6.53
CA LYS A 75 17.97 5.11 -5.06
C LYS A 75 16.88 4.32 -4.34
N TYR A 76 15.73 4.11 -4.97
CA TYR A 76 14.66 3.27 -4.47
C TYR A 76 14.85 1.85 -5.01
N LYS A 77 14.86 0.85 -4.12
CA LYS A 77 14.96 -0.58 -4.45
C LYS A 77 13.79 -1.09 -5.28
N ASN A 78 12.64 -0.43 -5.18
CA ASN A 78 11.47 -0.75 -6.00
C ASN A 78 11.43 -0.01 -7.35
N CYS A 79 12.42 0.84 -7.67
CA CYS A 79 12.60 1.34 -9.04
C CYS A 79 13.20 0.23 -9.92
N HIS A 80 12.56 -0.06 -11.05
CA HIS A 80 13.06 -1.03 -12.02
C HIS A 80 13.46 -0.34 -13.34
N GLY A 81 14.66 -0.64 -13.84
CA GLY A 81 15.23 -0.05 -15.07
C GLY A 81 14.29 -0.16 -16.27
N MET A 82 13.67 -1.33 -16.47
CA MET A 82 12.72 -1.56 -17.56
C MET A 82 11.40 -0.80 -17.46
N SER A 83 11.16 -0.11 -16.34
CA SER A 83 10.00 0.75 -16.12
C SER A 83 10.35 2.24 -16.12
N LEU A 84 11.62 2.62 -16.37
CA LEU A 84 12.09 4.01 -16.33
C LEU A 84 11.26 4.94 -17.21
N GLY A 85 10.93 4.53 -18.44
CA GLY A 85 10.08 5.30 -19.34
C GLY A 85 8.73 5.65 -18.70
N LYS A 86 8.04 4.65 -18.13
CA LYS A 86 6.74 4.84 -17.44
C LYS A 86 6.86 5.76 -16.23
N TYR A 87 7.92 5.62 -15.44
CA TYR A 87 8.15 6.49 -14.29
C TYR A 87 8.42 7.93 -14.75
N TYR A 88 9.26 8.11 -15.76
CA TYR A 88 9.62 9.43 -16.27
C TYR A 88 8.40 10.14 -16.87
N GLU A 89 7.64 9.45 -17.73
CA GLU A 89 6.38 9.93 -18.30
C GLU A 89 5.39 10.41 -17.24
N LYS A 90 5.19 9.61 -16.19
CA LYS A 90 4.26 9.98 -15.13
C LYS A 90 4.81 11.12 -14.27
N ALA A 91 6.13 11.20 -14.08
CA ALA A 91 6.74 12.27 -13.29
C ALA A 91 6.78 13.61 -14.02
N ARG A 92 6.92 13.64 -15.35
CA ARG A 92 7.01 14.86 -16.19
C ARG A 92 5.65 15.59 -16.32
N GLY A 93 5.16 16.13 -15.22
CA GLY A 93 3.86 16.81 -15.16
C GLY A 93 3.09 16.53 -13.88
N SER A 94 3.64 15.70 -12.99
CA SER A 94 3.06 15.46 -11.68
C SER A 94 3.64 16.40 -10.64
N THR A 95 2.81 16.81 -9.69
CA THR A 95 3.25 17.45 -8.44
C THR A 95 3.63 16.42 -7.36
N HIS A 96 3.41 15.13 -7.63
CA HIS A 96 3.75 14.06 -6.71
C HIS A 96 5.26 13.77 -6.69
N ASN A 97 5.74 13.27 -5.55
CA ASN A 97 7.14 12.86 -5.42
C ASN A 97 7.45 11.59 -6.25
N LEU A 98 8.73 11.33 -6.49
CA LEU A 98 9.16 10.20 -7.31
C LEU A 98 8.74 8.84 -6.71
N LEU A 99 8.74 8.71 -5.39
CA LEU A 99 8.32 7.49 -4.70
C LEU A 99 6.84 7.15 -5.00
N TYR A 100 5.96 8.15 -4.97
CA TYR A 100 4.56 8.02 -5.37
C TYR A 100 4.44 7.52 -6.80
N THR A 101 5.21 8.08 -7.72
CA THR A 101 5.22 7.64 -9.12
C THR A 101 5.64 6.18 -9.24
N ILE A 102 6.75 5.80 -8.59
CA ILE A 102 7.25 4.41 -8.63
C ILE A 102 6.20 3.45 -8.04
N ASN A 103 5.69 3.74 -6.84
CA ASN A 103 4.69 2.91 -6.17
C ASN A 103 3.43 2.71 -7.00
N THR A 104 2.90 3.78 -7.59
CA THR A 104 1.63 3.72 -8.34
C THR A 104 1.78 3.15 -9.75
N ILE A 105 2.97 3.22 -10.36
CA ILE A 105 3.26 2.49 -11.60
C ILE A 105 3.44 0.99 -11.32
N ASN A 106 4.16 0.65 -10.25
CA ASN A 106 4.39 -0.75 -9.88
C ASN A 106 3.12 -1.44 -9.37
N ARG A 107 2.20 -0.66 -8.76
CA ARG A 107 0.95 -1.15 -8.19
C ARG A 107 -0.20 -0.26 -8.68
N PRO A 108 -0.71 -0.51 -9.89
CA PRO A 108 -1.75 0.33 -10.49
C PRO A 108 -3.05 0.36 -9.66
N ASN A 109 -3.31 -0.67 -8.85
CA ASN A 109 -4.53 -0.78 -8.04
C ASN A 109 -4.32 -0.31 -6.59
N LEU A 110 -3.27 0.47 -6.32
CA LEU A 110 -2.99 0.99 -4.97
C LEU A 110 -3.99 2.07 -4.54
N LEU A 111 -4.47 2.89 -5.47
CA LEU A 111 -5.31 4.07 -5.19
C LEU A 111 -6.71 3.98 -5.80
N GLU A 112 -7.10 2.82 -6.31
CA GLU A 112 -8.39 2.59 -6.94
C GLU A 112 -8.81 1.13 -6.77
N VAL A 113 -10.11 0.89 -6.59
CA VAL A 113 -10.66 -0.46 -6.50
C VAL A 113 -10.80 -1.06 -7.90
N LYS A 114 -10.24 -2.25 -8.12
CA LYS A 114 -10.41 -3.02 -9.36
C LYS A 114 -10.73 -4.47 -9.07
N ASN A 115 -11.29 -5.17 -10.05
CA ASN A 115 -11.59 -6.61 -9.97
C ASN A 115 -10.34 -7.51 -10.05
N THR A 116 -9.23 -7.08 -9.45
CA THR A 116 -7.96 -7.82 -9.40
C THR A 116 -7.61 -8.11 -7.95
N LYS A 117 -7.23 -9.35 -7.64
CA LYS A 117 -6.77 -9.75 -6.30
C LYS A 117 -5.26 -9.89 -6.27
N SER A 118 -4.63 -9.32 -5.25
CA SER A 118 -3.19 -9.41 -4.97
C SER A 118 -2.99 -9.69 -3.48
N LYS A 119 -1.86 -10.28 -3.09
CA LYS A 119 -1.55 -10.46 -1.67
C LYS A 119 -1.41 -9.12 -0.95
N ALA A 120 -1.70 -9.10 0.34
CA ALA A 120 -1.53 -7.94 1.21
C ALA A 120 -0.14 -7.30 1.06
N ILE A 121 -0.10 -5.97 1.09
CA ILE A 121 1.15 -5.21 1.02
C ILE A 121 1.70 -5.06 2.45
N LEU A 122 3.01 -5.27 2.63
CA LEU A 122 3.71 -5.16 3.91
C LEU A 122 3.14 -6.05 5.03
N PRO A 123 2.94 -7.37 4.77
CA PRO A 123 2.17 -8.26 5.67
C PRO A 123 2.74 -8.42 7.07
N ASP A 124 4.05 -8.21 7.25
CA ASP A 124 4.74 -8.33 8.54
C ASP A 124 4.83 -7.02 9.33
N THR A 125 4.08 -5.99 8.93
CA THR A 125 4.14 -4.66 9.55
C THR A 125 2.77 -4.17 9.99
N LYS A 126 2.73 -3.21 10.92
CA LYS A 126 1.50 -2.47 11.25
C LYS A 126 0.96 -1.59 10.12
N LEU A 127 1.73 -1.41 9.05
CA LEU A 127 1.31 -0.74 7.81
C LEU A 127 0.71 -1.71 6.79
N ILE A 128 0.44 -2.97 7.18
CA ILE A 128 -0.18 -3.94 6.31
C ILE A 128 -1.45 -3.37 5.66
N LEU A 129 -1.49 -3.38 4.32
CA LEU A 129 -2.67 -2.97 3.56
C LEU A 129 -3.48 -4.20 3.17
N VAL A 130 -4.67 -4.28 3.75
CA VAL A 130 -5.73 -5.23 3.41
C VAL A 130 -6.94 -4.40 3.02
N ASN A 131 -7.49 -4.62 1.83
CA ASN A 131 -8.66 -3.92 1.31
C ASN A 131 -9.26 -4.75 0.16
N LYS A 132 -10.18 -4.21 -0.64
CA LYS A 132 -10.85 -4.93 -1.74
C LYS A 132 -9.92 -5.51 -2.82
N ASN A 133 -8.70 -4.98 -2.97
CA ASN A 133 -7.70 -5.47 -3.94
C ASN A 133 -6.68 -6.40 -3.28
N TYR A 134 -6.39 -6.21 -1.99
CA TYR A 134 -5.27 -6.82 -1.30
C TYR A 134 -5.75 -7.75 -0.17
N TYR A 135 -5.48 -9.06 -0.30
CA TYR A 135 -6.01 -10.09 0.60
C TYR A 135 -4.95 -10.76 1.48
N LEU A 136 -5.41 -11.29 2.59
CA LEU A 136 -4.72 -12.21 3.48
C LEU A 136 -5.14 -13.64 3.18
N GLU A 137 -4.16 -14.55 3.20
CA GLU A 137 -4.40 -15.99 3.09
C GLU A 137 -5.22 -16.51 4.28
N ARG A 138 -5.88 -17.65 4.10
CA ARG A 138 -6.74 -18.25 5.11
C ARG A 138 -6.01 -18.57 6.41
N ASP A 139 -4.75 -18.98 6.33
CA ASP A 139 -3.90 -19.35 7.45
C ASP A 139 -3.17 -18.16 8.09
N PHE A 140 -3.40 -16.93 7.60
CA PHE A 140 -2.82 -15.74 8.20
C PHE A 140 -3.27 -15.61 9.67
N THR A 141 -2.29 -15.53 10.56
CA THR A 141 -2.52 -15.36 11.99
C THR A 141 -1.63 -14.22 12.52
N PRO A 142 -2.20 -13.18 13.15
CA PRO A 142 -1.40 -12.15 13.79
C PRO A 142 -0.52 -12.73 14.91
N LYS A 143 0.73 -12.28 14.98
CA LYS A 143 1.73 -12.88 15.88
C LYS A 143 1.47 -12.62 17.38
N ASN A 144 0.89 -11.46 17.72
CA ASN A 144 0.82 -10.97 19.10
C ASN A 144 -0.60 -10.55 19.49
N LEU A 145 -1.56 -11.47 19.46
CA LEU A 145 -2.91 -11.20 19.95
C LEU A 145 -2.98 -11.20 21.48
N THR A 146 -3.78 -10.29 22.02
CA THR A 146 -4.12 -10.19 23.45
C THR A 146 -5.61 -9.97 23.61
N LYS A 147 -6.14 -10.36 24.77
CA LYS A 147 -7.52 -10.09 25.14
C LYS A 147 -7.74 -8.61 25.44
N ILE A 148 -8.77 -8.03 24.83
CA ILE A 148 -9.33 -6.77 25.26
C ILE A 148 -10.02 -7.02 26.60
N SER A 149 -9.40 -6.50 27.66
CA SER A 149 -9.88 -6.60 29.04
C SER A 149 -9.88 -5.21 29.67
N VAL A 150 -10.43 -5.06 30.88
CA VAL A 150 -10.40 -3.84 31.70
C VAL A 150 -11.04 -2.57 31.11
N ILE A 151 -11.65 -2.67 29.93
CA ILE A 151 -12.40 -1.60 29.28
C ILE A 151 -13.75 -2.09 28.76
N PRO A 152 -14.73 -1.19 28.57
CA PRO A 152 -16.02 -1.54 27.96
C PRO A 152 -15.86 -2.12 26.55
N HIS A 153 -16.43 -3.30 26.35
CA HIS A 153 -16.51 -3.98 25.06
C HIS A 153 -17.75 -4.86 25.01
N ILE A 154 -18.20 -5.20 23.80
CA ILE A 154 -19.31 -6.12 23.61
C ILE A 154 -18.88 -7.53 24.00
N ILE A 155 -19.62 -8.13 24.93
CA ILE A 155 -19.43 -9.52 25.38
C ILE A 155 -20.38 -10.41 24.58
N ARG A 156 -19.83 -11.41 23.89
CA ARG A 156 -20.60 -12.41 23.16
C ARG A 156 -20.33 -13.80 23.74
N PRO A 157 -21.35 -14.66 23.88
CA PRO A 157 -21.14 -16.04 24.32
C PRO A 157 -20.12 -16.75 23.42
N ASN A 158 -19.19 -17.50 24.04
CA ASN A 158 -18.19 -18.31 23.35
C ASN A 158 -17.21 -17.53 22.44
N GLU A 159 -17.01 -16.23 22.70
CA GLU A 159 -16.09 -15.39 21.94
C GLU A 159 -15.21 -14.57 22.88
N GLU A 160 -13.91 -14.56 22.61
CA GLU A 160 -12.99 -13.60 23.22
C GLU A 160 -12.78 -12.41 22.29
N MET A 161 -12.91 -11.20 22.84
CA MET A 161 -12.52 -9.98 22.12
C MET A 161 -10.99 -9.88 22.15
N LEU A 162 -10.35 -10.10 21.01
CA LEU A 162 -8.89 -10.08 20.86
C LEU A 162 -8.45 -8.88 20.01
N ALA A 163 -7.21 -8.43 20.16
CA ALA A 163 -6.56 -7.45 19.29
C ALA A 163 -5.04 -7.61 19.34
N ASP A 164 -4.32 -6.98 18.41
CA ASP A 164 -2.86 -6.87 18.51
C ASP A 164 -2.46 -6.17 19.82
N LEU A 165 -1.44 -6.70 20.50
CA LEU A 165 -0.98 -6.24 21.80
C LEU A 165 -0.47 -4.79 21.79
N GLU A 166 0.26 -4.38 20.76
CA GLU A 166 0.75 -3.00 20.65
C GLU A 166 -0.44 -2.06 20.41
N ALA A 167 -1.31 -2.41 19.46
CA ALA A 167 -2.51 -1.63 19.17
C ALA A 167 -3.40 -1.47 20.41
N PHE A 168 -3.63 -2.56 21.16
CA PHE A 168 -4.45 -2.52 22.36
C PHE A 168 -3.87 -1.62 23.45
N LYS A 169 -2.54 -1.66 23.69
CA LYS A 169 -1.88 -0.75 24.64
C LYS A 169 -2.09 0.73 24.29
N HIS A 170 -2.01 1.06 23.01
CA HIS A 170 -2.29 2.42 22.55
C HIS A 170 -3.77 2.79 22.64
N TYR A 171 -4.66 1.84 22.36
CA TYR A 171 -6.09 2.06 22.54
C TYR A 171 -6.45 2.32 24.01
N LEU A 172 -5.82 1.63 24.97
CA LEU A 172 -6.01 1.90 26.40
C LEU A 172 -5.67 3.34 26.78
N ASN A 173 -4.57 3.90 26.23
CA ASN A 173 -4.22 5.30 26.46
C ASN A 173 -5.27 6.25 25.88
N LEU A 174 -5.77 5.96 24.68
CA LEU A 174 -6.82 6.75 24.03
C LEU A 174 -8.14 6.68 24.81
N TYR A 175 -8.51 5.49 25.27
CA TYR A 175 -9.67 5.24 26.13
C TYR A 175 -9.58 6.01 27.44
N GLN A 176 -8.44 5.97 28.13
CA GLN A 176 -8.26 6.70 29.39
C GLN A 176 -8.41 8.20 29.19
N LYS A 177 -7.82 8.77 28.12
CA LYS A 177 -8.00 10.19 27.76
C LYS A 177 -9.46 10.55 27.48
N ALA A 178 -10.24 9.65 26.86
CA ALA A 178 -11.67 9.84 26.64
C ALA A 178 -12.43 9.84 27.97
N LYS A 179 -12.15 8.84 28.81
CA LYS A 179 -12.75 8.66 30.13
C LYS A 179 -12.49 9.84 31.06
N ASP A 180 -11.28 10.40 31.05
CA ASP A 180 -10.93 11.60 31.83
C ASP A 180 -11.73 12.85 31.42
N ARG A 181 -12.33 12.82 30.22
CA ARG A 181 -13.24 13.86 29.69
C ARG A 181 -14.71 13.51 29.90
N GLY A 182 -15.02 12.44 30.63
CA GLY A 182 -16.40 11.97 30.85
C GLY A 182 -17.03 11.29 29.62
N LEU A 183 -16.23 10.89 28.63
CA LEU A 183 -16.72 10.26 27.40
C LEU A 183 -16.75 8.73 27.54
N SER A 184 -17.73 8.08 26.89
CA SER A 184 -17.93 6.63 27.02
C SER A 184 -17.70 5.90 25.70
N LEU A 185 -16.53 5.27 25.58
CA LEU A 185 -16.17 4.44 24.41
C LEU A 185 -16.36 2.96 24.71
N VAL A 186 -16.92 2.24 23.74
CA VAL A 186 -17.11 0.78 23.77
C VAL A 186 -16.55 0.16 22.49
N VAL A 187 -15.77 -0.92 22.64
CA VAL A 187 -15.28 -1.71 21.51
C VAL A 187 -16.32 -2.75 21.11
N TYR A 188 -16.79 -2.70 19.87
CA TYR A 188 -17.76 -3.63 19.31
C TYR A 188 -17.11 -4.82 18.60
N SER A 189 -15.98 -4.60 17.94
CA SER A 189 -15.24 -5.63 17.21
C SER A 189 -13.78 -5.22 17.13
N ALA A 190 -12.88 -6.21 17.18
CA ALA A 190 -11.46 -6.00 16.95
C ALA A 190 -10.90 -7.11 16.05
N TYR A 191 -10.10 -8.05 16.55
CA TYR A 191 -9.67 -9.20 15.77
C TYR A 191 -10.86 -10.09 15.36
N ARG A 192 -10.83 -10.54 14.11
CA ARG A 192 -11.81 -11.49 13.56
C ARG A 192 -11.08 -12.54 12.73
N THR A 193 -11.32 -13.81 13.03
CA THR A 193 -10.75 -14.92 12.28
C THR A 193 -11.30 -14.97 10.86
N TYR A 194 -10.61 -15.69 9.96
CA TYR A 194 -11.07 -15.94 8.61
C TYR A 194 -12.45 -16.61 8.60
N GLU A 195 -12.63 -17.67 9.38
CA GLU A 195 -13.86 -18.46 9.47
C GLU A 195 -15.03 -17.61 9.95
N LYS A 196 -14.80 -16.73 10.93
CA LYS A 196 -15.85 -15.83 11.40
C LYS A 196 -16.25 -14.81 10.34
N GLN A 197 -15.29 -14.31 9.54
CA GLN A 197 -15.60 -13.44 8.41
C GLN A 197 -16.36 -14.18 7.32
N GLU A 198 -16.04 -15.46 7.08
CA GLU A 198 -16.77 -16.33 6.14
C GLU A 198 -18.24 -16.47 6.53
N ILE A 199 -18.51 -16.82 7.79
CA ILE A 199 -19.87 -16.89 8.32
C ILE A 199 -20.59 -15.54 8.18
N LEU A 200 -19.93 -14.44 8.57
CA LEU A 200 -20.54 -13.10 8.48
C LEU A 200 -20.88 -12.72 7.04
N TYR A 201 -19.95 -12.92 6.11
CA TYR A 201 -20.11 -12.57 4.71
C TYR A 201 -21.24 -13.36 4.04
N TYR A 202 -21.35 -14.66 4.32
CA TYR A 202 -22.43 -15.49 3.76
C TYR A 202 -23.76 -15.37 4.50
N SER A 203 -23.80 -14.73 5.67
CA SER A 203 -25.04 -14.48 6.42
C SER A 203 -25.83 -13.26 5.91
N ILE A 204 -25.18 -12.33 5.20
CA ILE A 204 -25.86 -11.14 4.67
C ILE A 204 -26.51 -11.43 3.32
N ASN A 205 -27.68 -10.84 3.09
CA ASN A 205 -28.37 -10.95 1.81
C ASN A 205 -27.52 -10.29 0.71
N ASN A 206 -27.40 -10.95 -0.45
CA ASN A 206 -26.64 -10.48 -1.63
C ASN A 206 -25.11 -10.39 -1.51
N GLN A 207 -24.48 -10.76 -0.39
CA GLN A 207 -23.01 -10.76 -0.28
C GLN A 207 -22.37 -9.42 -0.69
N ASP A 208 -22.97 -8.32 -0.24
CA ASP A 208 -22.55 -6.98 -0.63
C ASP A 208 -21.19 -6.60 0.00
N ASP A 209 -20.15 -6.67 -0.83
CA ASP A 209 -18.76 -6.31 -0.53
C ASP A 209 -18.59 -4.88 0.00
N ASN A 210 -19.60 -4.01 -0.11
CA ASN A 210 -19.54 -2.66 0.44
C ASN A 210 -19.78 -2.61 1.95
N TYR A 211 -20.53 -3.56 2.51
CA TYR A 211 -20.87 -3.58 3.94
C TYR A 211 -20.10 -4.63 4.72
N VAL A 212 -19.79 -5.77 4.08
CA VAL A 212 -19.03 -6.84 4.71
C VAL A 212 -17.91 -7.26 3.76
N ALA A 213 -16.67 -7.10 4.22
CA ALA A 213 -15.51 -7.54 3.47
C ALA A 213 -15.57 -9.04 3.17
N ARG A 214 -15.11 -9.45 1.99
CA ARG A 214 -14.88 -10.88 1.70
C ARG A 214 -13.87 -11.48 2.69
N PRO A 215 -13.94 -12.78 3.00
CA PRO A 215 -12.94 -13.45 3.82
C PRO A 215 -11.53 -13.25 3.25
N GLY A 216 -10.59 -12.82 4.10
CA GLY A 216 -9.23 -12.43 3.69
C GLY A 216 -9.08 -10.96 3.29
N PHE A 217 -10.16 -10.24 3.00
CA PHE A 217 -10.15 -8.82 2.61
C PHE A 217 -10.53 -7.88 3.77
N SER A 218 -10.80 -8.43 4.96
CA SER A 218 -11.11 -7.65 6.17
C SER A 218 -9.85 -7.25 6.92
N GLU A 219 -9.73 -5.97 7.28
CA GLU A 219 -8.66 -5.53 8.17
C GLU A 219 -8.75 -6.11 9.59
N HIS A 220 -9.93 -6.58 10.03
CA HIS A 220 -10.06 -7.22 11.33
C HIS A 220 -9.22 -8.50 11.45
N HIS A 221 -8.86 -9.15 10.33
CA HIS A 221 -7.91 -10.27 10.33
C HIS A 221 -6.54 -9.88 10.86
N THR A 222 -6.15 -8.61 10.76
CA THR A 222 -4.85 -8.12 11.23
C THR A 222 -4.78 -7.96 12.74
N GLY A 223 -5.94 -7.88 13.43
CA GLY A 223 -6.02 -7.50 14.84
C GLY A 223 -5.70 -6.02 15.12
N LEU A 224 -5.43 -5.22 14.08
CA LEU A 224 -5.09 -3.80 14.19
C LEU A 224 -6.31 -2.87 14.03
N ALA A 225 -7.46 -3.41 13.63
CA ALA A 225 -8.70 -2.67 13.44
C ALA A 225 -9.62 -2.78 14.67
N PHE A 226 -10.26 -1.67 15.02
CA PHE A 226 -11.17 -1.54 16.16
C PHE A 226 -12.44 -0.81 15.70
N ASP A 227 -13.58 -1.48 15.83
CA ASP A 227 -14.90 -0.85 15.73
C ASP A 227 -15.27 -0.27 17.09
N ILE A 228 -15.33 1.05 17.18
CA ILE A 228 -15.53 1.80 18.42
C ILE A 228 -16.77 2.68 18.30
N SER A 229 -17.64 2.63 19.29
CA SER A 229 -18.82 3.51 19.37
C SER A 229 -19.29 3.69 20.82
N THR A 230 -20.46 4.26 21.03
CA THR A 230 -21.21 4.27 22.29
C THR A 230 -22.27 3.17 22.29
N LEU A 231 -22.73 2.73 23.47
CA LEU A 231 -23.83 1.75 23.57
C LEU A 231 -25.15 2.30 23.00
N GLU A 232 -25.39 3.60 23.13
CA GLU A 232 -26.61 4.26 22.66
C GLU A 232 -26.70 4.28 21.13
N VAL A 233 -25.57 4.50 20.45
CA VAL A 233 -25.54 4.73 19.01
C VAL A 233 -25.17 3.48 18.21
N GLY A 234 -24.29 2.63 18.74
CA GLY A 234 -23.79 1.46 18.04
C GLY A 234 -23.00 1.78 16.77
N LEU A 235 -22.77 0.77 15.92
CA LEU A 235 -22.02 0.90 14.67
C LEU A 235 -22.90 1.47 13.56
N THR A 236 -23.20 2.77 13.66
CA THR A 236 -24.01 3.49 12.68
C THR A 236 -23.36 4.83 12.34
N GLU A 237 -23.74 5.42 11.21
CA GLU A 237 -23.24 6.74 10.82
C GLU A 237 -23.57 7.83 11.85
N ARG A 238 -24.64 7.65 12.65
CA ARG A 238 -25.01 8.58 13.74
C ARG A 238 -23.91 8.74 14.78
N PHE A 239 -22.95 7.81 14.86
CA PHE A 239 -21.80 7.94 15.75
C PHE A 239 -21.04 9.23 15.48
N GLU A 240 -21.03 9.72 14.24
CA GLU A 240 -20.34 10.97 13.89
C GLU A 240 -20.87 12.23 14.60
N MET A 241 -22.11 12.18 15.08
CA MET A 241 -22.76 13.28 15.80
C MET A 241 -22.41 13.31 17.30
N THR A 242 -21.68 12.31 17.79
CA THR A 242 -21.37 12.17 19.22
C THR A 242 -20.12 12.97 19.63
N PRO A 243 -20.03 13.39 20.90
CA PRO A 243 -18.79 13.96 21.43
C PRO A 243 -17.64 12.93 21.43
N GLU A 244 -17.93 11.63 21.58
CA GLU A 244 -16.98 10.53 21.47
C GLU A 244 -16.29 10.47 20.11
N PHE A 245 -17.05 10.52 19.01
CA PHE A 245 -16.48 10.55 17.67
C PHE A 245 -15.65 11.82 17.47
N THR A 246 -16.16 12.97 17.91
CA THR A 246 -15.40 14.23 17.83
C THR A 246 -14.07 14.13 18.56
N PHE A 247 -14.05 13.49 19.73
CA PHE A 247 -12.82 13.20 20.46
C PHE A 247 -11.89 12.27 19.66
N LEU A 248 -12.39 11.13 19.17
CA LEU A 248 -11.58 10.17 18.41
C LEU A 248 -11.00 10.78 17.14
N LYS A 249 -11.83 11.46 16.34
CA LYS A 249 -11.41 12.17 15.11
C LYS A 249 -10.23 13.10 15.38
N ASN A 250 -10.22 13.79 16.52
CA ASN A 250 -9.19 14.77 16.85
C ASN A 250 -8.01 14.22 17.66
N ASN A 251 -8.09 13.01 18.23
CA ASN A 251 -7.07 12.50 19.17
C ASN A 251 -6.52 11.11 18.82
N ALA A 252 -7.21 10.32 18.01
CA ALA A 252 -6.82 8.94 17.68
C ALA A 252 -5.41 8.85 17.09
N HIS A 253 -5.03 9.81 16.25
CA HIS A 253 -3.71 9.86 15.60
C HIS A 253 -2.56 10.00 16.61
N THR A 254 -2.80 10.63 17.76
CA THR A 254 -1.80 10.78 18.84
C THR A 254 -1.43 9.44 19.48
N GLU A 255 -2.32 8.44 19.37
CA GLU A 255 -2.11 7.07 19.79
C GLU A 255 -1.95 6.10 18.61
N GLY A 256 -1.68 6.60 17.40
CA GLY A 256 -1.35 5.74 16.27
C GLY A 256 -2.55 5.16 15.52
N PHE A 257 -3.76 5.65 15.79
CA PHE A 257 -4.98 5.24 15.12
C PHE A 257 -5.42 6.24 14.05
N ILE A 258 -5.95 5.75 12.94
CA ILE A 258 -6.57 6.56 11.88
C ILE A 258 -8.05 6.19 11.76
N LEU A 259 -8.88 7.17 11.38
CA LEU A 259 -10.19 6.88 10.84
C LEU A 259 -9.97 6.27 9.45
N ARG A 260 -10.25 4.97 9.33
CA ARG A 260 -9.74 4.19 8.19
C ARG A 260 -10.52 4.39 6.91
N TYR A 261 -11.83 4.61 7.02
CA TYR A 261 -12.75 4.84 5.90
C TYR A 261 -13.47 6.19 6.08
N PRO A 262 -12.82 7.31 5.75
CA PRO A 262 -13.41 8.64 5.83
C PRO A 262 -14.35 8.94 4.65
N LYS A 263 -15.30 9.89 4.83
CA LYS A 263 -16.20 10.37 3.77
C LYS A 263 -15.42 10.87 2.55
N GLY A 264 -15.90 10.55 1.35
CA GLY A 264 -15.36 11.05 0.09
C GLY A 264 -14.08 10.34 -0.38
N LYS A 265 -13.66 9.25 0.29
CA LYS A 265 -12.49 8.44 -0.08
C LYS A 265 -12.88 7.02 -0.52
N GLU A 266 -14.16 6.78 -0.79
CA GLU A 266 -14.71 5.47 -1.15
C GLU A 266 -14.09 4.93 -2.45
N GLY A 267 -13.76 5.81 -3.40
CA GLY A 267 -13.07 5.42 -4.64
C GLY A 267 -11.64 4.89 -4.43
N ILE A 268 -11.00 5.24 -3.31
CA ILE A 268 -9.64 4.82 -2.95
C ILE A 268 -9.70 3.60 -2.03
N THR A 269 -10.46 3.68 -0.94
CA THR A 269 -10.51 2.62 0.08
C THR A 269 -11.37 1.44 -0.35
N GLY A 270 -12.37 1.71 -1.18
CA GLY A 270 -13.40 0.76 -1.58
C GLY A 270 -14.51 0.52 -0.58
N TYR A 271 -14.47 1.16 0.58
CA TYR A 271 -15.50 1.04 1.61
C TYR A 271 -16.27 2.34 1.74
N PHE A 272 -17.55 2.24 2.08
CA PHE A 272 -18.33 3.40 2.47
C PHE A 272 -17.75 4.04 3.74
N TYR A 273 -18.23 5.24 4.05
CA TYR A 273 -17.85 5.92 5.28
C TYR A 273 -18.22 5.10 6.53
N GLU A 274 -17.23 4.85 7.38
CA GLU A 274 -17.42 4.12 8.64
C GLU A 274 -16.85 4.95 9.80
N PRO A 275 -17.64 5.82 10.46
CA PRO A 275 -17.15 6.66 11.55
C PRO A 275 -16.65 5.88 12.77
N TRP A 276 -17.01 4.60 12.88
CA TRP A 276 -16.64 3.72 13.98
C TRP A 276 -15.35 2.92 13.74
N HIS A 277 -14.85 2.81 12.50
CA HIS A 277 -13.75 1.90 12.16
C HIS A 277 -12.39 2.61 12.24
N PHE A 278 -11.64 2.32 13.31
CA PHE A 278 -10.31 2.89 13.54
C PHE A 278 -9.22 1.82 13.38
N ARG A 279 -8.16 2.18 12.64
CA ARG A 279 -7.04 1.30 12.31
C ARG A 279 -5.75 1.77 12.97
N TYR A 280 -5.07 0.90 13.70
CA TYR A 280 -3.73 1.16 14.22
C TYR A 280 -2.67 1.02 13.11
N VAL A 281 -1.85 2.05 12.95
CA VAL A 281 -0.73 2.13 11.98
C VAL A 281 0.57 2.62 12.63
N GLY A 282 0.55 2.87 13.94
CA GLY A 282 1.65 3.48 14.69
C GLY A 282 1.64 5.01 14.65
N LYS A 283 2.17 5.64 15.70
CA LYS A 283 2.09 7.09 15.93
C LYS A 283 2.60 7.93 14.76
N LYS A 284 3.75 7.57 14.19
CA LYS A 284 4.37 8.34 13.08
C LYS A 284 3.47 8.37 11.84
N ALA A 285 2.99 7.21 11.40
CA ALA A 285 2.14 7.13 10.21
C ALA A 285 0.78 7.79 10.45
N ALA A 286 0.15 7.53 11.60
CA ALA A 286 -1.15 8.11 11.93
C ALA A 286 -1.10 9.64 12.00
N PHE A 287 -0.01 10.21 12.54
CA PHE A 287 0.22 11.65 12.57
C PHE A 287 0.22 12.23 11.14
N THR A 288 1.06 11.70 10.25
CA THR A 288 1.11 12.16 8.85
C THR A 288 -0.24 12.01 8.15
N ILE A 289 -0.89 10.84 8.31
CA ILE A 289 -2.20 10.57 7.70
C ILE A 289 -3.24 11.59 8.15
N TYR A 290 -3.28 11.92 9.44
CA TYR A 290 -4.23 12.87 9.99
C TYR A 290 -4.00 14.29 9.47
N TYR A 291 -2.77 14.81 9.57
CA TYR A 291 -2.47 16.20 9.19
C TYR A 291 -2.58 16.47 7.69
N GLU A 292 -2.34 15.45 6.85
CA GLU A 292 -2.45 15.58 5.40
C GLU A 292 -3.80 15.12 4.83
N GLY A 293 -4.72 14.61 5.67
CA GLY A 293 -6.04 14.16 5.22
C GLY A 293 -5.98 12.95 4.28
N LEU A 294 -5.08 12.00 4.56
CA LEU A 294 -4.82 10.84 3.71
C LEU A 294 -5.63 9.62 4.13
N THR A 295 -5.71 8.66 3.23
CA THR A 295 -5.98 7.25 3.52
C THR A 295 -4.68 6.49 3.77
N LEU A 296 -4.75 5.24 4.25
CA LEU A 296 -3.56 4.38 4.35
C LEU A 296 -2.96 4.14 2.96
N GLU A 297 -3.80 3.92 1.95
CA GLU A 297 -3.41 3.76 0.55
C GLU A 297 -2.56 4.94 0.04
N GLU A 298 -3.05 6.17 0.23
CA GLU A 298 -2.34 7.38 -0.18
C GLU A 298 -1.03 7.59 0.61
N TYR A 299 -1.03 7.26 1.90
CA TYR A 299 0.17 7.32 2.73
C TYR A 299 1.25 6.36 2.24
N LEU A 300 0.88 5.10 1.97
CA LEU A 300 1.81 4.11 1.42
C LEU A 300 2.36 4.56 0.08
N ALA A 301 1.51 5.10 -0.80
CA ALA A 301 1.96 5.61 -2.09
C ALA A 301 3.04 6.70 -1.92
N ARG A 302 2.86 7.66 -1.00
CA ARG A 302 3.74 8.84 -0.87
C ARG A 302 4.99 8.65 -0.02
N TYR A 303 4.91 7.81 1.01
CA TYR A 303 5.89 7.82 2.11
C TYR A 303 6.59 6.49 2.36
N ILE A 304 6.09 5.39 1.78
CA ILE A 304 6.62 4.07 2.05
C ILE A 304 7.13 3.46 0.76
N GLU A 305 8.39 3.00 0.78
CA GLU A 305 8.93 2.21 -0.31
C GLU A 305 8.33 0.81 -0.28
N ILE A 306 7.35 0.59 -1.16
CA ILE A 306 6.64 -0.69 -1.23
C ILE A 306 7.51 -1.67 -2.02
N PRO A 307 7.81 -2.86 -1.48
CA PRO A 307 8.55 -3.88 -2.22
C PRO A 307 7.92 -4.16 -3.60
N PRO A 308 8.75 -4.50 -4.60
CA PRO A 308 8.25 -4.95 -5.90
C PRO A 308 7.31 -6.15 -5.75
N ILE A 309 6.51 -6.41 -6.78
CA ILE A 309 5.68 -7.61 -6.85
C ILE A 309 6.64 -8.76 -7.21
N ASP A 310 6.71 -9.78 -6.34
CA ASP A 310 7.42 -11.04 -6.63
C ASP A 310 6.73 -11.81 -7.77
#